data_AF-A0A414EM03-F1
#
_entry.id   AF-A0A414EM03-F1
#
_cell.length_a   1.000
_cell.length_b   1.000
_cell.length_c   1.000
_cell.angle_alpha   90.00
_cell.angle_beta   90.00
_cell.angle_gamma   90.00
#
_symmetry.space_group_name_H-M   'P 1'
#
loop_
_entity.id
_entity.type
_entity.pdbx_description
1 polymer ?
#
loop_
_entity_poly.entity_id
_entity_poly.type
_entity_poly.pdbx_seq_one_letter_code
_entity_poly.pdbx_strand_id
1 'polypeptide(L)' 'DTAEFAIPGLDDEFRVIVSPWILTVLVTDRLARYYETVTKHNLKYRRYYHQFDY' A
#
# COMPACT_ATOMS: atom_id res chain seq x y z
N ASP A 1 15.83 -0.39 -1.87
CA ASP A 1 15.74 0.95 -2.51
C ASP A 1 14.57 0.97 -3.50
N THR A 2 13.92 2.11 -3.77
CA THR A 2 12.95 2.23 -4.88
C THR A 2 13.56 2.00 -6.26
N ALA A 3 14.88 2.14 -6.39
CA ALA A 3 15.66 1.77 -7.58
C ALA A 3 15.54 0.28 -7.96
N GLU A 4 15.19 -0.60 -7.02
CA GLU A 4 15.02 -2.04 -7.28
C GLU A 4 13.76 -2.37 -8.10
N PHE A 5 12.84 -1.40 -8.27
CA PHE A 5 11.58 -1.60 -8.99
C PHE A 5 11.65 -0.94 -10.38
N ALA A 6 11.70 -1.72 -11.45
CA ALA A 6 11.81 -1.18 -12.81
C ALA A 6 10.60 -0.29 -13.19
N ILE A 7 10.87 0.91 -13.72
CA ILE A 7 9.86 1.80 -14.32
C ILE A 7 10.38 2.21 -15.71
N PRO A 8 10.02 1.48 -16.77
CA PRO A 8 10.48 1.76 -18.12
C PRO A 8 10.04 3.16 -18.59
N GLY A 9 10.98 3.93 -19.14
CA GLY A 9 10.71 5.27 -19.69
C GLY A 9 10.63 6.40 -18.66
N LEU A 10 11.00 6.15 -17.39
CA LEU A 10 11.12 7.18 -16.37
C LEU A 10 12.59 7.60 -16.21
N ASP A 11 12.86 8.89 -16.37
CA ASP A 11 14.17 9.45 -16.03
C ASP A 11 14.40 9.42 -14.51
N ASP A 12 15.62 9.08 -14.10
CA ASP A 12 15.98 8.89 -12.69
C ASP A 12 15.77 10.15 -11.85
N GLU A 13 15.86 11.35 -12.44
CA GLU A 13 15.62 12.61 -11.73
C GLU A 13 14.18 12.74 -11.19
N PHE A 14 13.20 12.15 -11.88
CA PHE A 14 11.80 12.19 -11.47
C PHE A 14 11.41 11.05 -10.54
N ARG A 15 12.32 10.11 -10.28
CA ARG A 15 12.03 8.90 -9.49
C ARG A 15 11.55 9.21 -8.08
N VAL A 16 12.10 10.26 -7.47
CA VAL A 16 11.69 10.70 -6.13
C VAL A 16 10.20 11.04 -6.08
N ILE A 17 9.64 11.61 -7.16
CA ILE A 17 8.23 12.01 -7.24
C ILE A 17 7.32 10.80 -7.22
N VAL A 18 7.69 9.72 -7.91
CA VAL A 18 6.87 8.50 -8.00
C VAL A 18 7.19 7.47 -6.92
N SER A 19 8.26 7.67 -6.14
CA SER A 19 8.65 6.80 -5.04
C SER A 19 7.53 6.51 -4.03
N PRO A 20 6.63 7.45 -3.69
CA PRO A 20 5.51 7.16 -2.78
C PRO A 20 4.48 6.21 -3.41
N TRP A 21 4.35 6.18 -4.74
CA TRP A 21 3.44 5.25 -5.42
C TRP A 21 3.95 3.81 -5.33
N ILE A 22 5.26 3.61 -5.51
CA ILE A 22 5.89 2.30 -5.29
C ILE A 22 5.60 1.84 -3.85
N LEU A 23 5.83 2.71 -2.86
CA LEU A 23 5.56 2.41 -1.45
C LEU A 23 4.08 2.07 -1.21
N THR A 24 3.16 2.83 -1.81
CA THR A 24 1.72 2.62 -1.67
C THR A 24 1.32 1.24 -2.14
N VAL A 25 1.76 0.81 -3.32
CA VAL A 25 1.44 -0.52 -3.87
C VAL A 25 2.02 -1.63 -2.98
N LEU A 26 3.25 -1.47 -2.47
CA LEU A 26 3.87 -2.48 -1.62
C LEU A 26 3.17 -2.61 -0.26
N VAL A 27 2.84 -1.49 0.38
CA VAL A 27 2.36 -1.50 1.77
C VAL A 27 0.84 -1.61 1.84
N THR A 28 0.11 -0.81 1.07
CA THR A 28 -1.35 -0.72 1.18
C THR A 28 -2.09 -1.83 0.41
N ASP A 29 -1.45 -2.43 -0.60
CA ASP A 29 -1.99 -3.60 -1.31
C ASP A 29 -1.31 -4.89 -0.85
N ARG A 30 -0.06 -5.14 -1.25
CA ARG A 30 0.59 -6.43 -1.06
C ARG A 30 0.73 -6.82 0.42
N LEU A 31 1.38 -5.98 1.21
CA LEU A 31 1.63 -6.26 2.62
C LEU A 31 0.32 -6.37 3.41
N ALA A 32 -0.64 -5.47 3.17
CA ALA A 32 -1.95 -5.49 3.82
C ALA A 32 -2.69 -6.82 3.61
N ARG A 33 -2.64 -7.40 2.40
CA ARG A 33 -3.26 -8.71 2.10
C ARG A 33 -2.57 -9.88 2.80
N TYR A 34 -1.24 -9.86 2.87
CA TYR A 34 -0.51 -10.85 3.65
C TYR A 34 -0.87 -10.75 5.14
N TYR A 35 -0.93 -9.54 5.67
CA TYR A 35 -1.27 -9.30 7.06
C TYR A 35 -2.69 -9.78 7.40
N GLU A 36 -3.68 -9.48 6.54
CA GLU A 36 -5.05 -10.01 6.61
C GLU A 36 -5.07 -11.55 6.64
N THR A 37 -4.27 -12.18 5.78
CA THR A 37 -4.20 -13.65 5.67
C THR A 37 -3.61 -14.30 6.92
N VAL A 38 -2.60 -13.70 7.53
CA VAL A 38 -1.93 -14.24 8.72
C VAL A 38 -2.74 -13.98 9.98
N THR A 39 -3.26 -12.76 10.15
CA THR A 39 -4.05 -12.37 11.34
C THR A 39 -5.48 -12.90 11.32
N LYS A 40 -5.96 -13.36 10.15
CA LYS A 40 -7.36 -13.76 9.93
C LYS A 40 -8.35 -12.62 10.22
N HIS A 41 -7.89 -11.38 10.08
CA HIS A 41 -8.70 -10.19 10.33
C HIS A 41 -8.98 -9.44 9.02
N ASN A 42 -10.25 -9.41 8.62
CA ASN A 42 -10.69 -8.82 7.36
C ASN A 42 -10.43 -7.31 7.31
N LEU A 43 -9.81 -6.81 6.24
CA LEU A 43 -9.48 -5.40 6.02
C LEU A 43 -10.69 -4.48 5.93
N LYS A 44 -11.89 -5.01 5.68
CA LYS A 44 -13.16 -4.28 5.67
C LYS A 44 -13.86 -4.29 7.02
N TYR A 45 -13.43 -5.14 7.97
CA TYR A 45 -14.04 -5.18 9.29
C TYR A 45 -13.84 -3.85 10.02
N ARG A 46 -14.92 -3.31 10.58
CA ARG A 46 -14.90 -2.11 11.43
C ARG A 46 -15.76 -2.36 12.65
N ARG A 47 -15.20 -2.12 13.85
CA ARG A 47 -15.96 -2.22 15.11
C ARG A 47 -16.76 -0.94 15.41
N TYR A 48 -16.23 0.22 15.01
CA TYR A 48 -16.80 1.53 15.31
C TYR A 48 -16.98 2.41 14.07
N TYR A 49 -15.99 2.43 13.16
CA TYR A 49 -16.03 3.28 11.97
C TYR A 49 -17.25 2.97 11.07
N HIS A 50 -18.14 3.95 10.88
CA HIS A 50 -19.44 3.89 10.18
C HIS A 50 -20.40 2.83 10.72
N GLN A 51 -20.37 2.54 12.02
CA GLN A 51 -21.27 1.56 12.66
C GLN A 51 -22.33 2.20 13.56
N PHE A 52 -22.16 3.47 13.94
CA PHE A 52 -23.07 4.22 14.82
C PHE A 52 -23.18 5.66 14.33
N ASP A 53 -24.19 6.39 14.83
CA ASP A 53 -24.32 7.83 14.58
C ASP A 53 -23.36 8.58 15.51
N TYR A 54 -22.26 9.08 14.96
CA TYR A 54 -21.21 9.85 15.63
C TYR A 54 -20.52 10.81 14.65
#